data_AF-A0A5J9UIN1-F1
#
_entry.id   AF-A0A5J9UIN1-F1
#
_cell.length_a   1.000
_cell.length_b   1.000
_cell.length_c   1.000
_cell.angle_alpha   90.00
_cell.angle_beta   90.00
_cell.angle_gamma   90.00
#
_symmetry.space_group_name_H-M   'P 1'
#
loop_
_entity.id
_entity.type
_entity.pdbx_description
1 polymer ?
#
loop_
_entity_poly.entity_id
_entity_poly.type
_entity_poly.pdbx_seq_one_letter_code
_entity_poly.pdbx_strand_id
1 'polypeptide(L)'
;MVRPLRRRREESRAHLTATPRCGFPDWRVEKALATGLFERLHVRFYDDAWCSYNHAGINGVMQQWNKWTARYPASKVYLGLVAANLPGKNDMVSPKQLYLDLLPNVQKAANYGGVMIWDRFYDKQTGYGKTFKNWA
;
A
#
# COMPACT_ATOMS: atom_id res chain seq x y z
N MET A 1 -45.58 18.53 -27.08
CA MET A 1 -44.81 17.28 -26.85
C MET A 1 -43.45 17.68 -26.25
N VAL A 2 -43.28 17.66 -24.93
CA VAL A 2 -42.00 17.96 -24.28
C VAL A 2 -41.44 16.64 -23.76
N ARG A 3 -40.39 16.12 -24.39
CA ARG A 3 -39.58 15.03 -23.85
C ARG A 3 -38.57 15.63 -22.88
N PRO A 4 -38.56 15.27 -21.58
CA PRO A 4 -37.44 15.61 -20.74
C PRO A 4 -36.25 14.74 -21.17
N LEU A 5 -35.15 15.38 -21.54
CA LEU A 5 -33.85 14.72 -21.61
C LEU A 5 -33.51 14.26 -20.20
N ARG A 6 -33.60 12.94 -19.97
CA ARG A 6 -33.09 12.28 -18.78
C ARG A 6 -31.57 12.53 -18.75
N ARG A 7 -31.13 13.60 -18.09
CA ARG A 7 -29.72 13.76 -17.67
C ARG A 7 -29.44 12.64 -16.68
N ARG A 8 -29.02 11.47 -17.18
CA ARG A 8 -28.16 10.61 -16.38
C ARG A 8 -26.85 11.38 -16.24
N ARG A 9 -26.67 12.07 -15.12
CA ARG A 9 -25.31 12.23 -14.60
C ARG A 9 -24.85 10.81 -14.34
N GLU A 10 -23.91 10.31 -15.13
CA GLU A 10 -22.99 9.32 -14.58
C GLU A 10 -22.37 10.01 -13.38
N GLU A 11 -22.81 9.63 -12.17
CA GLU A 11 -22.14 10.04 -10.95
C GLU A 11 -20.72 9.50 -11.05
N SER A 12 -19.76 10.39 -11.29
CA SER A 12 -18.34 10.08 -11.20
C SER A 12 -18.07 9.53 -9.81
N ARG A 13 -17.93 8.20 -9.70
CA ARG A 13 -17.59 7.54 -8.45
C ARG A 13 -16.17 7.93 -8.07
N ALA A 14 -16.04 8.72 -7.01
CA ALA A 14 -14.74 9.05 -6.44
C ALA A 14 -14.17 7.81 -5.73
N HIS A 15 -12.96 7.40 -6.10
CA HIS A 15 -12.25 6.35 -5.39
C HIS A 15 -11.52 6.94 -4.19
N LEU A 16 -11.84 6.46 -2.99
CA LEU A 16 -11.18 6.90 -1.77
C LEU A 16 -10.02 5.98 -1.43
N THR A 17 -8.85 6.58 -1.21
CA THR A 17 -7.62 5.90 -0.80
C THR A 17 -7.02 6.56 0.42
N ALA A 18 -6.40 5.76 1.28
CA ALA A 18 -5.68 6.25 2.46
C ALA A 18 -4.24 5.74 2.43
N THR A 19 -3.32 6.50 3.03
CA THR A 19 -1.89 6.14 3.09
C THR A 19 -1.39 6.14 4.54
N PRO A 20 -1.84 5.17 5.37
CA PRO A 20 -1.43 5.08 6.77
C PRO A 20 0.04 4.66 6.92
N ARG A 21 0.62 4.86 8.11
CA ARG A 21 1.87 4.22 8.55
C ARG A 21 1.70 2.71 8.69
N CYS A 22 2.80 1.95 8.64
CA CYS A 22 2.76 0.51 8.88
C CYS A 22 2.27 0.16 10.28
N GLY A 23 2.53 1.01 11.27
CA GLY A 23 2.06 0.77 12.62
C GLY A 23 0.54 0.70 12.75
N PHE A 24 0.04 -0.44 13.19
CA PHE A 24 -1.39 -0.64 13.41
C PHE A 24 -1.78 -0.48 14.90
N PRO A 25 -2.79 0.33 15.24
CA PRO A 25 -3.53 1.23 14.33
C PRO A 25 -2.76 2.53 14.04
N ASP A 26 -3.06 3.16 12.90
CA ASP A 26 -2.62 4.54 12.64
C ASP A 26 -3.69 5.54 13.10
N TRP A 27 -3.51 6.04 14.34
CA TRP A 27 -4.45 6.95 15.00
C TRP A 27 -4.79 8.21 14.20
N ARG A 28 -3.92 8.64 13.28
CA ARG A 28 -4.10 9.85 12.46
C ARG A 28 -5.20 9.71 11.42
N VAL A 29 -5.46 8.48 10.99
CA VAL A 29 -6.47 8.17 9.96
C VAL A 29 -7.53 7.19 10.44
N GLU A 30 -7.43 6.69 11.68
CA GLU A 30 -8.34 5.68 12.25
C GLU A 30 -9.82 6.07 12.12
N LYS A 31 -10.18 7.30 12.49
CA LYS A 31 -11.57 7.79 12.37
C LYS A 31 -12.07 7.81 10.93
N ALA A 32 -11.19 8.17 9.98
CA ALA A 32 -11.54 8.17 8.56
C ALA A 32 -11.73 6.74 8.05
N LEU A 33 -10.84 5.82 8.41
CA LEU A 33 -10.94 4.41 8.03
C LEU A 33 -12.14 3.71 8.65
N ALA A 34 -12.58 4.12 9.84
CA ALA A 34 -13.77 3.60 10.50
C ALA A 34 -15.07 3.86 9.72
N THR A 35 -15.08 4.79 8.76
CA THR A 35 -16.24 5.02 7.88
C THR A 35 -16.51 3.87 6.92
N GLY A 36 -15.51 3.00 6.66
CA GLY A 36 -15.62 1.90 5.70
C GLY A 36 -15.65 2.34 4.23
N LEU A 37 -15.43 3.63 3.93
CA LEU A 37 -15.54 4.17 2.58
C LEU A 37 -14.26 4.01 1.73
N PHE A 38 -13.12 3.67 2.34
CA PHE A 38 -11.83 3.59 1.66
C PHE A 38 -11.67 2.26 0.92
N GLU A 39 -11.57 2.33 -0.40
CA GLU A 39 -11.43 1.16 -1.26
C GLU A 39 -9.99 0.62 -1.26
N ARG A 40 -8.99 1.50 -1.14
CA ARG A 40 -7.56 1.12 -1.18
C ARG A 40 -6.78 1.72 -0.02
N LEU A 41 -5.99 0.90 0.65
CA LEU A 41 -5.10 1.30 1.74
C LEU A 41 -3.65 1.10 1.28
N HIS A 42 -2.90 2.19 1.10
CA HIS A 42 -1.48 2.16 0.77
C HIS A 42 -0.65 2.26 2.05
N VAL A 43 -0.45 1.13 2.73
CA VAL A 43 0.21 1.11 4.04
C VAL A 43 1.72 1.33 3.87
N ARG A 44 2.30 2.36 4.49
CA ARG A 44 3.71 2.73 4.33
C ARG A 44 4.61 1.87 5.21
N PHE A 45 5.29 0.87 4.63
CA PHE A 45 6.29 0.02 5.27
C PHE A 45 7.71 0.61 5.14
N TYR A 46 7.83 1.90 5.44
CA TYR A 46 9.05 2.71 5.43
C TYR A 46 8.90 3.86 6.44
N ASP A 47 9.97 4.56 6.80
CA ASP A 47 10.06 5.60 7.84
C ASP A 47 9.84 5.14 9.30
N ASP A 48 9.24 3.97 9.53
CA ASP A 48 8.98 3.41 10.86
C ASP A 48 9.80 2.12 11.07
N ALA A 49 10.95 2.22 11.73
CA ALA A 49 11.94 1.14 11.86
C ALA A 49 11.41 -0.16 12.51
N TRP A 50 10.35 -0.09 13.31
CA TRP A 50 9.78 -1.26 13.98
C TRP A 50 8.85 -2.08 13.07
N CYS A 51 8.51 -1.56 11.89
CA CYS A 51 7.69 -2.29 10.92
C CYS A 51 8.19 -2.17 9.47
N SER A 52 9.29 -1.49 9.15
CA SER A 52 9.92 -1.56 7.83
C SER A 52 10.85 -2.78 7.70
N TYR A 53 10.97 -3.32 6.48
CA TYR A 53 11.59 -4.64 6.25
C TYR A 53 13.07 -4.71 6.65
N ASN A 54 13.89 -3.72 6.25
CA ASN A 54 15.33 -3.75 6.52
C ASN A 54 15.68 -3.54 8.00
N HIS A 55 14.71 -3.10 8.82
CA HIS A 55 14.91 -2.83 10.23
C HIS A 55 14.25 -3.89 11.13
N ALA A 56 13.03 -4.31 10.80
CA ALA A 56 12.25 -5.26 11.61
C ALA A 56 12.16 -6.67 10.98
N GLY A 57 12.75 -6.86 9.79
CA GLY A 57 12.67 -8.09 9.03
C GLY A 57 11.25 -8.43 8.57
N ILE A 58 11.11 -9.62 7.97
CA ILE A 58 9.80 -10.13 7.54
C ILE A 58 8.81 -10.25 8.70
N ASN A 59 9.29 -10.61 9.91
CA ASN A 59 8.42 -10.78 11.08
C ASN A 59 7.77 -9.47 11.51
N GLY A 60 8.51 -8.36 11.56
CA GLY A 60 7.94 -7.05 11.92
C GLY A 60 6.95 -6.54 10.88
N VAL A 61 7.26 -6.74 9.59
CA VAL A 61 6.33 -6.41 8.50
C VAL A 61 5.04 -7.23 8.62
N MET A 62 5.15 -8.56 8.73
CA MET A 62 3.99 -9.45 8.76
C MET A 62 3.13 -9.27 10.02
N GLN A 63 3.72 -8.90 11.15
CA GLN A 63 2.96 -8.59 12.36
C GLN A 63 1.98 -7.43 12.13
N GLN A 64 2.37 -6.40 11.38
CA GLN A 64 1.48 -5.28 11.06
C GLN A 64 0.59 -5.58 9.85
N TRP A 65 1.15 -6.19 8.81
CA TRP A 65 0.42 -6.57 7.60
C TRP A 65 -0.82 -7.42 7.91
N ASN A 66 -0.68 -8.40 8.79
CA ASN A 66 -1.79 -9.28 9.19
C ASN A 66 -2.89 -8.49 9.94
N LYS A 67 -2.53 -7.49 10.75
CA LYS A 67 -3.51 -6.64 11.44
C LYS A 67 -4.26 -5.74 10.45
N TRP A 68 -3.55 -5.10 9.53
CA TRP A 68 -4.14 -4.27 8.49
C TRP A 68 -5.11 -5.06 7.60
N THR A 69 -4.68 -6.23 7.11
CA THR A 69 -5.49 -7.06 6.21
C THR A 69 -6.71 -7.67 6.91
N ALA A 70 -6.56 -8.12 8.17
CA ALA A 70 -7.67 -8.64 8.97
C ALA A 70 -8.69 -7.57 9.38
N ARG A 71 -8.24 -6.34 9.69
CA ARG A 71 -9.15 -5.25 10.13
C ARG A 71 -10.00 -4.68 9.01
N TYR A 72 -9.49 -4.69 7.78
CA TYR A 72 -10.12 -4.07 6.61
C TYR A 72 -10.33 -5.08 5.46
N PRO A 73 -11.10 -6.16 5.67
CA PRO A 73 -11.26 -7.22 4.67
C PRO A 73 -11.97 -6.75 3.40
N ALA A 74 -12.76 -5.66 3.47
CA ALA A 74 -13.46 -5.08 2.33
C ALA A 74 -12.59 -4.12 1.48
N SER A 75 -11.44 -3.68 1.99
CA SER A 75 -10.52 -2.77 1.30
C SER A 75 -9.38 -3.56 0.67
N LYS A 76 -8.88 -3.14 -0.49
CA LYS A 76 -7.62 -3.64 -1.05
C LYS A 76 -6.44 -3.02 -0.31
N VAL A 77 -5.57 -3.85 0.24
CA VAL A 77 -4.39 -3.40 1.01
C VAL A 77 -3.14 -3.53 0.13
N TYR A 78 -2.45 -2.41 -0.06
CA TYR A 78 -1.23 -2.31 -0.85
C TYR A 78 -0.02 -2.17 0.08
N LEU A 79 1.04 -2.90 -0.24
CA LEU A 79 2.35 -2.76 0.40
C LEU A 79 3.03 -1.49 -0.11
N GLY A 80 3.18 -0.47 0.73
CA GLY A 80 3.87 0.77 0.39
C GLY A 80 5.38 0.66 0.63
N LEU A 81 6.18 0.83 -0.42
CA LEU A 81 7.65 0.74 -0.39
C LEU A 81 8.30 2.01 -0.94
N VAL A 82 9.56 2.24 -0.59
CA VAL A 82 10.36 3.30 -1.20
C VAL A 82 11.13 2.81 -2.42
N ALA A 83 11.26 3.65 -3.44
CA ALA A 83 11.98 3.35 -4.68
C ALA A 83 13.51 3.54 -4.57
N ALA A 84 13.98 4.18 -3.51
CA ALA A 84 15.39 4.43 -3.22
C ALA A 84 15.62 4.63 -1.71
N ASN A 85 16.84 4.35 -1.26
CA ASN A 85 17.31 4.80 0.06
C ASN A 85 17.63 6.30 0.01
N LEU A 86 17.06 7.06 0.94
CA LEU A 86 17.44 8.46 1.15
C LEU A 86 18.70 8.54 2.03
N PRO A 87 19.47 9.65 1.99
CA PRO A 87 20.61 9.83 2.88
C PRO A 87 20.23 9.59 4.36
N GLY A 88 20.97 8.72 5.03
CA GLY A 88 20.70 8.34 6.43
C GLY A 88 19.53 7.38 6.63
N LYS A 89 18.88 6.89 5.56
CA LYS A 89 17.80 5.89 5.63
C LYS A 89 18.18 4.58 4.96
N ASN A 90 17.59 3.49 5.44
CA ASN A 90 17.75 2.16 4.86
C ASN A 90 16.39 1.46 4.68
N ASP A 91 15.42 2.12 4.04
CA ASP A 91 14.06 1.62 3.91
C ASP A 91 13.76 0.89 2.58
N MET A 92 14.66 0.97 1.59
CA MET A 92 14.47 0.32 0.29
C MET A 92 14.72 -1.18 0.39
N VAL A 93 13.67 -1.96 0.18
CA VAL A 93 13.76 -3.42 0.09
C VAL A 93 14.42 -3.80 -1.23
N SER A 94 15.48 -4.60 -1.21
CA SER A 94 16.11 -5.01 -2.48
C SER A 94 15.17 -5.88 -3.32
N PRO A 95 15.26 -5.87 -4.67
CA PRO A 95 14.42 -6.72 -5.51
C PRO A 95 14.50 -8.21 -5.17
N LYS A 96 15.69 -8.68 -4.76
CA LYS A 96 15.90 -10.07 -4.34
C LYS A 96 15.11 -10.42 -3.07
N GLN A 97 15.21 -9.61 -2.03
CA GLN A 97 14.47 -9.80 -0.77
C GLN A 97 12.96 -9.68 -1.01
N LEU A 98 12.57 -8.71 -1.82
CA LEU A 98 11.19 -8.49 -2.18
C LEU A 98 10.58 -9.71 -2.87
N TYR A 99 11.26 -10.30 -3.86
CA TYR A 99 10.78 -11.45 -4.60
C TYR A 99 10.81 -12.76 -3.79
N LEU A 100 11.90 -13.02 -3.07
CA LEU A 100 12.10 -14.32 -2.41
C LEU A 100 11.45 -14.44 -1.04
N ASP A 101 11.17 -13.32 -0.37
CA ASP A 101 10.75 -13.33 1.03
C ASP A 101 9.47 -12.51 1.24
N LEU A 102 9.48 -11.22 0.88
CA LEU A 102 8.38 -10.33 1.25
C LEU A 102 7.09 -10.58 0.45
N LEU A 103 7.15 -10.57 -0.89
CA LEU A 103 5.98 -10.75 -1.77
C LEU A 103 5.23 -12.06 -1.51
N PRO A 104 5.90 -13.24 -1.46
CA PRO A 104 5.21 -14.52 -1.21
C PRO A 104 4.44 -14.57 0.11
N ASN A 105 4.83 -13.75 1.10
CA ASN A 105 4.14 -13.69 2.39
C ASN A 105 2.98 -12.70 2.40
N VAL A 106 3.15 -11.49 1.86
CA VAL A 106 2.06 -10.48 1.85
C VAL A 106 0.93 -10.86 0.89
N GLN A 107 1.24 -11.56 -0.21
CA GLN A 107 0.27 -12.02 -1.21
C GLN A 107 -0.69 -13.10 -0.68
N LYS A 108 -0.40 -13.73 0.47
CA LYS A 108 -1.30 -14.72 1.09
C LYS A 108 -2.60 -14.10 1.59
N ALA A 109 -2.64 -12.79 1.82
CA ALA A 109 -3.86 -12.10 2.24
C ALA A 109 -4.84 -11.96 1.07
N ALA A 110 -6.09 -12.42 1.25
CA ALA A 110 -7.12 -12.40 0.20
C ALA A 110 -7.43 -10.98 -0.34
N ASN A 111 -7.18 -9.95 0.46
CA ASN A 111 -7.36 -8.55 0.10
C ASN A 111 -6.05 -7.83 -0.28
N TYR A 112 -4.96 -8.56 -0.57
CA TYR A 112 -3.78 -7.97 -1.20
C TYR A 112 -4.16 -7.25 -2.50
N GLY A 113 -3.77 -5.98 -2.60
CA GLY A 113 -4.08 -5.09 -3.72
C GLY A 113 -2.93 -4.85 -4.68
N GLY A 114 -1.69 -5.07 -4.23
CA GLY A 114 -0.49 -4.76 -5.00
C GLY A 114 0.57 -4.04 -4.17
N VAL A 115 1.48 -3.37 -4.86
CA VAL A 115 2.52 -2.54 -4.26
C VAL A 115 2.33 -1.08 -4.66
N MET A 116 2.47 -0.18 -3.70
CA MET A 116 2.54 1.27 -3.92
C MET A 116 3.99 1.72 -3.78
N ILE A 117 4.51 2.46 -4.75
CA ILE A 117 5.91 2.91 -4.78
C ILE A 117 6.01 4.40 -4.51
N TRP A 118 6.73 4.75 -3.44
CA TRP A 118 7.13 6.09 -3.10
C TRP A 118 8.58 6.35 -3.53
N ASP A 119 8.88 7.17 -4.51
CA ASP A 119 7.97 7.94 -5.36
C ASP A 119 8.40 7.82 -6.83
N ARG A 120 7.70 8.56 -7.69
CA ARG A 120 8.00 8.55 -9.12
C ARG A 120 9.37 9.15 -9.46
N PHE A 121 9.86 10.10 -8.68
CA PHE A 121 11.14 10.75 -8.93
C PHE A 121 12.29 9.77 -8.74
N TYR A 122 12.29 9.04 -7.63
CA TYR A 122 13.29 8.01 -7.36
C TYR A 122 13.11 6.78 -8.24
N ASP A 123 11.86 6.35 -8.50
CA ASP A 123 11.58 5.23 -9.40
C ASP A 123 12.09 5.46 -10.84
N LYS A 124 12.03 6.70 -11.34
CA LYS A 124 12.62 7.02 -12.66
C LYS A 124 14.13 6.79 -12.71
N GLN A 125 14.82 7.02 -11.60
CA GLN A 125 16.28 6.90 -11.50
C GLN A 125 16.71 5.46 -11.25
N THR A 126 16.03 4.76 -10.33
CA THR A 126 16.40 3.40 -9.93
C THR A 126 15.77 2.32 -10.81
N GLY A 127 14.65 2.63 -11.48
CA GLY A 127 13.86 1.66 -12.22
C GLY A 127 13.16 0.64 -11.32
N TYR A 128 13.05 0.89 -10.03
CA TYR A 128 12.57 -0.08 -9.03
C TYR A 128 11.17 -0.62 -9.36
N GLY A 129 10.23 0.25 -9.74
CA GLY A 129 8.88 -0.13 -10.15
C GLY A 129 8.82 -1.07 -11.36
N LYS A 130 9.89 -1.14 -12.18
CA LYS A 130 9.96 -2.08 -13.31
C LYS A 130 10.15 -3.52 -12.84
N THR A 131 10.69 -3.77 -11.65
CA THR A 131 10.90 -5.14 -11.15
C THR A 131 9.57 -5.89 -10.99
N PHE A 132 8.50 -5.18 -10.64
CA PHE A 132 7.16 -5.74 -10.48
C PHE A 132 6.49 -6.16 -11.79
N LYS A 133 6.87 -5.55 -12.92
CA LYS A 133 6.27 -5.90 -14.23
C LYS A 133 6.55 -7.34 -14.67
N ASN A 134 7.59 -7.94 -14.12
CA ASN A 134 8.03 -9.28 -14.47
C ASN A 134 7.54 -10.35 -13.47
N TRP A 135 6.79 -9.94 -12.44
CA TRP A 135 6.32 -10.82 -11.35
C TRP A 135 4.79 -10.85 -11.23
N ALA A 136 4.09 -10.26 -12.21
CA ALA A 136 2.65 -10.28 -12.35
C ALA A 136 2.22 -11.45 -13.24
#